data_AF-A0AAW6YEF6-F1
#
_entry.id   AF-A0AAW6YEF6-F1
#
_cell.length_a   1.000
_cell.length_b   1.000
_cell.length_c   1.000
_cell.angle_alpha   90.00
_cell.angle_beta   90.00
_cell.angle_gamma   90.00
#
_symmetry.space_group_name_H-M   'P 1'
#
loop_
_entity.id
_entity.type
_entity.pdbx_description
1 polymer ?
#
loop_
_entity_poly.entity_id
_entity_poly.type
_entity_poly.pdbx_seq_one_letter_code
_entity_poly.pdbx_strand_id
1 'polypeptide(L)' 'MKLTLEHIYFRDVFKDLTFAFETGKMTLLIGDTGAGKSTLFRILTNFNELDFSGEVKLGDTLLSHLPI' A
#
# COMPACT_ATOMS: atom_id res chain seq x y z
N MET A 1 1.33 6.24 -14.78
CA MET A 1 2.13 6.11 -13.55
C MET A 1 1.41 5.18 -12.57
N LYS A 2 1.88 3.95 -12.46
CA LYS A 2 1.21 2.90 -11.66
C LYS A 2 1.66 2.99 -10.20
N LEU A 3 0.76 2.77 -9.24
CA LEU A 3 1.12 2.60 -7.82
C LEU A 3 1.04 1.11 -7.50
N THR A 4 2.13 0.49 -7.06
CA THR A 4 2.18 -0.93 -6.72
C THR A 4 2.52 -1.17 -5.26
N LEU A 5 1.87 -2.18 -4.68
CA LEU A 5 2.25 -2.84 -3.44
C LEU A 5 2.78 -4.21 -3.84
N GLU A 6 3.96 -4.57 -3.36
CA GLU A 6 4.62 -5.85 -3.65
C GLU A 6 5.01 -6.50 -2.33
N HIS A 7 4.49 -7.71 -2.11
CA HIS A 7 4.81 -8.55 -0.96
C HIS A 7 4.65 -7.85 0.40
N ILE A 8 3.51 -7.18 0.61
CA ILE A 8 3.28 -6.45 1.85
C ILE A 8 2.87 -7.39 2.98
N TYR A 9 3.61 -7.34 4.08
CA TYR A 9 3.26 -8.00 5.34
C TYR A 9 3.11 -6.97 6.46
N PHE A 10 2.00 -7.05 7.18
CA PHE A 10 1.76 -6.20 8.34
C PHE A 10 0.95 -6.96 9.38
N ARG A 11 1.64 -7.39 10.44
CA ARG A 11 1.07 -8.11 11.59
C ARG A 11 0.17 -9.27 11.11
N ASP A 12 -1.02 -9.38 11.67
CA ASP A 12 -2.08 -10.32 11.31
C ASP A 12 -3.05 -9.79 10.25
N VAL A 13 -2.88 -8.53 9.80
CA VAL A 13 -3.78 -7.83 8.87
C VAL A 13 -3.47 -8.17 7.41
N PHE A 14 -2.20 -8.10 7.01
CA PHE A 14 -1.76 -8.41 5.64
C PHE A 14 -0.73 -9.53 5.66
N LYS A 15 -0.99 -10.55 4.84
CA LYS A 15 -0.12 -11.72 4.65
C LYS A 15 0.15 -11.85 3.16
N ASP A 16 1.22 -11.23 2.68
CA ASP A 16 1.62 -11.19 1.27
C ASP A 16 0.64 -10.44 0.36
N LEU A 17 0.28 -9.20 0.72
CA LEU A 17 -0.58 -8.37 -0.11
C LEU A 17 0.23 -7.80 -1.30
N THR A 18 -0.16 -8.19 -2.51
CA THR A 18 0.37 -7.64 -3.76
C THR A 18 -0.78 -7.07 -4.59
N PHE A 19 -0.71 -5.79 -4.95
CA PHE A 19 -1.77 -5.11 -5.68
C PHE A 19 -1.25 -3.91 -6.49
N ALA A 20 -1.99 -3.54 -7.54
CA ALA A 20 -1.66 -2.45 -8.44
C ALA A 20 -2.84 -1.50 -8.64
N PHE A 21 -2.60 -0.21 -8.46
CA PHE A 21 -3.53 0.85 -8.85
C PHE A 21 -3.13 1.43 -10.20
N GLU A 22 -4.09 1.45 -11.11
CA GLU A 22 -3.92 2.00 -12.44
C GLU A 22 -4.26 3.50 -12.47
N THR A 23 -3.43 4.28 -13.17
CA THR A 23 -3.71 5.72 -13.39
C THR A 23 -5.01 5.89 -14.16
N GLY A 24 -5.82 6.87 -13.76
CA GLY A 24 -7.06 7.20 -14.47
C GLY A 24 -8.21 6.24 -14.20
N LYS A 25 -8.02 5.24 -13.32
CA LYS A 25 -9.11 4.38 -12.84
C LYS A 25 -9.47 4.73 -11.41
N MET A 26 -10.78 4.77 -11.13
CA MET A 26 -11.28 4.80 -9.76
C MET A 26 -11.22 3.40 -9.18
N THR A 27 -10.50 3.23 -8.07
CA THR A 27 -10.44 1.95 -7.34
C THR A 27 -11.25 2.06 -6.07
N LEU A 28 -12.21 1.15 -5.86
CA LEU A 28 -13.03 1.09 -4.66
C LEU A 28 -12.48 0.01 -3.71
N LEU A 29 -12.11 0.41 -2.50
CA LEU A 29 -11.67 -0.51 -1.45
C LEU A 29 -12.83 -0.85 -0.51
N ILE A 30 -13.24 -2.12 -0.49
CA ILE A 30 -14.37 -2.62 0.29
C ILE A 30 -13.88 -3.67 1.29
N GLY A 31 -14.53 -3.74 2.45
CA GLY A 31 -14.31 -4.79 3.45
C GLY A 31 -14.90 -4.39 4.81
N ASP A 32 -15.00 -5.34 5.72
CA ASP A 32 -15.56 -5.12 7.06
C ASP A 32 -14.69 -4.22 7.94
N THR A 33 -15.26 -3.70 9.03
CA THR A 33 -14.49 -3.00 10.07
C THR A 33 -13.37 -3.92 10.59
N GLY A 34 -12.14 -3.42 10.64
CA GLY A 34 -10.97 -4.20 11.03
C GLY A 34 -10.24 -4.90 9.89
N ALA A 35 -10.79 -4.95 8.67
CA ALA A 35 -10.16 -5.61 7.50
C ALA A 35 -8.87 -4.93 6.98
N GLY A 36 -8.36 -3.89 7.67
CA GLY A 36 -7.10 -3.25 7.30
C GLY A 36 -7.20 -2.08 6.31
N LYS A 37 -8.39 -1.62 5.92
CA LYS A 37 -8.55 -0.53 4.93
C LYS A 37 -7.75 0.74 5.27
N SER A 38 -7.93 1.28 6.48
CA SER A 38 -7.18 2.47 6.92
C SER A 38 -5.68 2.20 7.05
N THR A 39 -5.30 0.97 7.40
CA THR A 39 -3.90 0.53 7.43
C THR A 39 -3.30 0.52 6.03
N LEU A 40 -4.02 0.02 5.02
CA LEU A 40 -3.59 0.05 3.62
C LEU A 40 -3.34 1.47 3.16
N PHE A 41 -4.25 2.41 3.47
CA PHE A 41 -4.06 3.82 3.13
C PHE A 41 -2.80 4.39 3.78
N ARG A 42 -2.53 4.10 5.05
CA ARG A 42 -1.31 4.58 5.73
C ARG A 42 -0.03 4.04 5.09
N ILE A 43 -0.02 2.75 4.70
CA ILE A 43 1.10 2.13 3.96
C ILE A 43 1.29 2.84 2.62
N LEU A 44 0.21 3.03 1.85
CA LEU A 44 0.25 3.66 0.53
C LEU A 44 0.74 5.11 0.56
N THR A 45 0.43 5.85 1.62
CA THR A 45 0.83 7.25 1.77
C THR A 45 2.12 7.44 2.54
N ASN A 46 2.79 6.34 2.94
CA ASN A 46 3.92 6.37 3.88
C ASN A 46 3.63 7.20 5.16
N PHE A 47 2.38 7.16 5.65
CA PHE A 47 1.94 8.00 6.76
C PHE A 47 2.21 7.30 8.11
N ASN A 48 2.89 8.00 9.02
CA ASN A 48 3.27 7.53 10.36
C ASN A 48 4.19 6.29 10.37
N GLU A 49 5.07 6.12 9.38
CA GLU A 49 6.13 5.11 9.34
C GLU A 49 5.72 3.77 9.99
N LEU A 50 4.79 3.07 9.36
CA LEU A 50 4.37 1.76 9.84
C LEU A 50 5.49 0.73 9.64
N ASP A 51 5.69 -0.13 10.64
CA ASP A 51 6.58 -1.29 10.54
C ASP A 51 5.90 -2.41 9.73
N PHE A 52 5.96 -2.29 8.41
CA PHE A 52 5.55 -3.31 7.44
C PHE A 52 6.77 -3.74 6.62
N SER A 53 6.74 -4.97 6.11
CA SER A 53 7.73 -5.42 5.12
C SER A 53 7.11 -5.47 3.72
N GLY A 54 7.96 -5.50 2.69
CA GLY A 54 7.57 -5.40 1.29
C GLY A 54 7.86 -4.02 0.70
N GLU A 55 7.36 -3.78 -0.51
CA GLU A 55 7.69 -2.58 -1.27
C GLU A 55 6.43 -1.86 -1.73
N VAL A 56 6.46 -0.52 -1.67
CA VAL A 56 5.46 0.32 -2.32
C VAL A 56 6.17 1.17 -3.37
N LYS A 57 5.70 1.14 -4.62
CA LYS A 57 6.35 1.83 -5.75
C LYS A 57 5.39 2.75 -6.49
N LEU A 58 5.90 3.89 -6.93
CA LEU A 58 5.26 4.79 -7.87
C LEU A 58 6.00 4.73 -9.21
N GLY A 59 5.45 3.99 -10.17
CA GLY A 59 6.20 3.55 -11.35
C GLY A 59 7.31 2.60 -10.93
N ASP A 60 8.55 2.92 -11.31
CA ASP A 60 9.74 2.15 -10.93
C ASP A 60 10.42 2.68 -9.66
N THR A 61 9.87 3.74 -9.05
CA THR A 61 10.46 4.42 -7.89
C THR A 61 9.87 3.88 -6.60
N LEU A 62 10.72 3.45 -5.66
CA LEU A 62 10.30 3.12 -4.30
C LEU A 62 9.79 4.38 -3.57
N LEU A 63 8.60 4.29 -2.96
CA LEU A 63 7.99 5.40 -2.22
C LEU A 63 8.85 5.86 -1.05
N SER A 64 9.63 4.96 -0.43
CA SER A 64 10.59 5.29 0.64
C SER A 64 11.73 6.19 0.18
N HIS A 65 11.98 6.32 -1.13
CA HIS A 65 13.02 7.20 -1.69
C HIS A 65 12.47 8.55 -2.16
N LEU A 66 11.16 8.75 -2.12
CA LEU A 66 10.57 10.02 -2.52
C LEU A 66 10.70 11.04 -1.37
N PRO A 67 11.02 12.30 -1.67
CA PRO A 67 10.99 13.37 -0.68
C PRO A 67 9.53 13.75 -0.41
N ILE A 68 8.90 13.04 0.53
CA ILE A 68 7.53 13.29 1.00
C ILE A 68 7.55 13.54 2.50
#